data_AF-A0A6M3LW01-F1
#
_entry.id   AF-A0A6M3LW01-F1
#
_cell.length_a   1.000
_cell.length_b   1.000
_cell.length_c   1.000
_cell.angle_alpha   90.00
_cell.angle_beta   90.00
_cell.angle_gamma   90.00
#
_symmetry.space_group_name_H-M   'P 1'
#
loop_
_entity.id
_entity.type
_entity.pdbx_description
1 polymer ?
#
loop_
_entity_poly.entity_id
_entity_poly.type
_entity_poly.pdbx_seq_one_letter_code
_entity_poly.pdbx_strand_id
1 'polypeptide(L)'
;MNEKLNTEIQKLTEIISKDVNDYTQKFNRMFALSQQRDVTSLEYKKLEMQITEAILNAKVTDNDGKEKPRYSNQQQRDIAISKGMDTNNLTKEIKDKQKELDYEINDLKKDLDILKFKQRGIRMMVDLISNKEVF
;
A
#
# COMPACT_ATOMS: atom_id res chain seq x y z
N MET A 1 30.40 -36.78 20.00
CA MET A 1 30.52 -35.34 19.64
C MET A 1 29.49 -34.90 18.58
N ASN A 2 28.83 -35.82 17.84
CA ASN A 2 27.85 -35.48 16.78
C ASN A 2 26.43 -35.12 17.25
N GLU A 3 25.92 -35.65 18.37
CA GLU A 3 24.51 -35.43 18.74
C GLU A 3 24.19 -33.98 19.18
N LYS A 4 25.11 -33.33 19.90
CA LYS A 4 24.96 -31.91 20.28
C LYS A 4 24.94 -31.00 19.06
N LEU A 5 25.88 -31.21 18.13
CA LEU A 5 25.96 -30.45 16.88
C LEU A 5 24.69 -30.64 16.03
N ASN A 6 24.20 -31.87 15.89
CA ASN A 6 22.95 -32.15 15.18
C ASN A 6 21.74 -31.48 15.83
N THR A 7 21.68 -31.43 17.16
CA THR A 7 20.62 -30.75 17.91
C THR A 7 20.65 -29.23 17.68
N GLU A 8 21.84 -28.64 17.63
CA GLU A 8 22.02 -27.20 17.36
C GLU A 8 21.68 -26.85 15.90
N ILE A 9 22.06 -27.70 14.94
CA ILE A 9 21.68 -27.55 13.53
C ILE A 9 20.15 -27.63 13.36
N GLN A 10 19.48 -28.56 14.04
CA GLN A 10 18.01 -28.66 14.01
C GLN A 10 17.34 -27.39 14.56
N LYS A 11 17.80 -26.88 15.71
CA LYS A 11 17.28 -25.63 16.29
C LYS A 11 17.46 -24.44 15.36
N LEU A 12 18.64 -24.31 14.73
CA LEU A 12 18.89 -23.25 13.75
C LEU A 12 17.99 -23.39 12.52
N THR A 13 17.79 -24.61 12.03
CA THR A 13 16.91 -24.89 10.89
C THR A 13 15.46 -24.50 11.18
N GLU A 14 14.96 -24.80 12.38
CA GLU A 14 13.62 -24.40 12.83
C GLU A 14 13.48 -22.87 12.91
N ILE A 15 14.47 -22.19 13.48
CA ILE A 15 14.48 -20.72 13.58
C ILE A 15 14.48 -20.09 12.18
N ILE A 16 15.34 -20.56 11.27
CA ILE A 16 15.41 -20.07 9.89
C ILE A 16 14.08 -20.31 9.17
N SER A 17 13.50 -21.51 9.31
CA SER A 17 12.23 -21.85 8.67
C SER A 17 11.11 -20.94 9.14
N LYS A 18 11.06 -20.64 10.44
CA LYS A 18 10.12 -19.68 11.02
C LYS A 18 10.35 -18.27 10.49
N ASP A 19 11.59 -17.79 10.49
CA ASP A 19 11.94 -16.44 10.02
C ASP A 19 11.62 -16.26 8.52
N VAL A 20 11.84 -17.30 7.69
CA VAL A 20 11.49 -17.31 6.26
C VAL A 20 9.97 -17.30 6.05
N ASN A 21 9.22 -18.05 6.86
CA ASN A 21 7.77 -18.04 6.80
C ASN A 21 7.21 -16.66 7.21
N ASP A 22 7.71 -16.07 8.30
CA ASP A 22 7.35 -14.72 8.74
C ASP A 22 7.70 -13.67 7.67
N TYR A 23 8.88 -13.78 7.04
CA TYR A 23 9.28 -12.93 5.92
C TYR A 23 8.28 -13.01 4.77
N THR A 24 7.91 -14.23 4.37
CA THR A 24 6.99 -14.48 3.25
C THR A 24 5.61 -13.88 3.54
N GLN A 25 5.10 -14.05 4.76
CA GLN A 25 3.81 -13.47 5.17
C GLN A 25 3.86 -11.94 5.16
N LYS A 26 4.89 -11.32 5.73
CA LYS A 26 5.08 -9.86 5.73
C LYS A 26 5.22 -9.29 4.32
N PHE A 27 5.97 -9.97 3.45
CA PHE A 27 6.10 -9.58 2.05
C PHE A 27 4.77 -9.63 1.31
N ASN A 28 4.01 -10.74 1.43
CA ASN A 28 2.70 -10.88 0.80
C ASN A 28 1.71 -9.82 1.30
N ARG A 29 1.76 -9.50 2.60
CA ARG A 29 0.96 -8.42 3.19
C ARG A 29 1.33 -7.06 2.60
N MET A 30 2.61 -6.72 2.53
CA MET A 30 3.06 -5.46 1.92
C MET A 30 2.63 -5.36 0.44
N PHE A 31 2.77 -6.44 -0.31
CA PHE A 31 2.38 -6.48 -1.71
C PHE A 31 0.87 -6.23 -1.90
N ALA A 32 0.04 -6.88 -1.08
CA ALA A 32 -1.41 -6.66 -1.09
C ALA A 32 -1.78 -5.22 -0.74
N LEU A 33 -1.14 -4.63 0.28
CA LEU A 33 -1.36 -3.23 0.66
C LEU A 33 -0.95 -2.26 -0.45
N SER A 34 0.15 -2.53 -1.15
CA SER A 34 0.59 -1.73 -2.30
C SER A 34 -0.45 -1.76 -3.43
N GLN A 35 -1.01 -2.93 -3.73
CA GLN A 35 -2.08 -3.04 -4.73
C GLN A 35 -3.34 -2.28 -4.30
N GLN A 36 -3.74 -2.40 -3.03
CA GLN A 36 -4.89 -1.66 -2.49
C GLN A 36 -4.69 -0.14 -2.57
N ARG A 37 -3.48 0.36 -2.28
CA ARG A 37 -3.13 1.77 -2.41
C ARG A 37 -3.30 2.25 -3.86
N ASP A 38 -2.81 1.48 -4.83
CA ASP A 38 -2.88 1.83 -6.25
C ASP A 38 -4.34 1.84 -6.76
N VAL A 39 -5.15 0.85 -6.36
CA VAL A 39 -6.60 0.82 -6.65
C VAL A 39 -7.30 2.03 -6.05
N THR A 40 -7.06 2.33 -4.77
CA THR A 40 -7.66 3.48 -4.08
C THR A 40 -7.31 4.80 -4.78
N SER A 41 -6.07 4.94 -5.26
CA SER A 41 -5.63 6.12 -6.01
C SER A 41 -6.36 6.27 -7.36
N LEU A 42 -6.60 5.16 -8.06
CA LEU A 42 -7.34 5.16 -9.33
C LEU A 42 -8.83 5.49 -9.11
N GLU A 43 -9.46 4.89 -8.10
CA GLU A 43 -10.86 5.17 -7.74
C GLU A 43 -11.06 6.63 -7.39
N TYR A 44 -10.11 7.22 -6.65
CA TYR A 44 -10.11 8.65 -6.33
C TYR A 44 -10.12 9.53 -7.59
N LYS A 45 -9.17 9.29 -8.51
CA LYS A 45 -9.11 10.06 -9.77
C LYS A 45 -10.38 9.91 -10.61
N LYS A 46 -10.96 8.71 -10.63
CA LYS A 46 -12.20 8.44 -11.36
C LYS A 46 -13.38 9.22 -10.75
N LEU A 47 -13.47 9.26 -9.42
CA LEU A 47 -14.52 10.02 -8.72
C LEU A 47 -14.39 11.52 -9.00
N GLU A 48 -13.17 12.09 -8.94
CA GLU A 48 -12.92 13.50 -9.28
C GLU A 48 -13.36 13.84 -10.71
N MET A 49 -13.06 12.96 -11.68
CA MET A 49 -13.47 13.14 -13.07
C MET A 49 -15.00 13.08 -13.23
N GLN A 50 -15.66 12.09 -12.64
CA GLN A 50 -17.12 11.95 -12.72
C GLN A 50 -17.87 13.13 -12.10
N ILE A 51 -17.38 13.64 -10.97
CA ILE A 51 -17.95 14.82 -10.32
C ILE A 51 -17.79 16.05 -11.22
N THR A 52 -16.60 16.25 -11.79
CA THR A 52 -16.32 17.36 -12.71
C THR A 52 -17.23 17.30 -13.94
N GLU A 53 -17.36 16.13 -14.55
CA GLU A 53 -18.21 15.90 -15.73
C GLU A 53 -19.69 16.13 -15.44
N ALA A 54 -20.19 15.63 -14.30
CA ALA A 54 -21.58 15.84 -13.89
C ALA A 54 -21.91 17.32 -13.63
N ILE A 55 -20.94 18.12 -13.15
CA ILE A 55 -21.13 19.57 -12.95
C ILE A 55 -21.15 20.30 -14.30
N LEU A 56 -20.24 19.97 -15.20
CA LEU A 56 -20.15 20.59 -16.53
C LEU A 56 -21.36 20.26 -17.41
N ASN A 57 -21.88 19.03 -17.32
CA ASN A 57 -22.95 18.53 -18.17
C ASN A 57 -24.36 18.66 -17.56
N ALA A 58 -24.50 19.25 -16.36
CA ALA A 58 -25.81 19.45 -15.76
C ALA A 58 -26.66 20.42 -16.61
N LYS A 59 -27.76 19.90 -17.18
CA LYS A 59 -28.74 20.65 -17.96
C LYS A 59 -30.10 20.69 -17.26
N VAL A 60 -30.88 21.72 -17.57
CA VAL A 60 -32.30 21.83 -17.22
C VAL A 60 -33.08 22.19 -18.46
N THR A 61 -34.27 21.64 -18.57
CA THR A 61 -35.24 22.00 -19.60
C THR A 61 -35.92 23.29 -19.17
N ASP A 62 -35.95 24.29 -20.03
CA ASP A 62 -36.73 25.50 -19.79
C ASP A 62 -38.23 25.26 -20.05
N ASN A 63 -39.05 26.27 -19.74
CA ASN A 63 -40.50 26.21 -19.90
C ASN A 63 -40.93 26.04 -21.37
N ASP A 64 -40.02 26.25 -22.33
CA ASP A 64 -40.25 26.09 -23.76
C ASP A 64 -39.75 24.71 -24.27
N GLY A 65 -39.34 23.82 -23.37
CA GLY A 65 -38.87 22.48 -23.70
C GLY A 65 -37.42 22.42 -24.21
N LYS A 66 -36.66 23.53 -24.17
CA LYS A 66 -35.27 23.57 -24.65
C LYS A 66 -34.30 23.28 -23.51
N GLU A 67 -33.31 22.43 -23.80
CA GLU A 67 -32.22 22.17 -22.86
C GLU A 67 -31.27 23.38 -22.77
N LYS A 68 -31.07 23.88 -21.56
CA LYS A 68 -30.04 24.88 -21.24
C LYS A 68 -29.14 24.37 -20.12
N PRO A 69 -27.87 24.82 -20.05
CA PRO A 69 -27.03 24.55 -18.90
C PRO A 69 -27.78 24.95 -17.62
N ARG A 70 -27.79 24.04 -16.63
CA ARG A 70 -28.46 24.25 -15.34
C ARG A 70 -27.90 25.43 -14.57
N TYR A 71 -26.64 25.76 -14.83
CA TYR A 71 -25.87 26.77 -14.12
C TYR A 71 -25.17 27.66 -15.15
N SER A 72 -25.11 28.97 -14.89
CA SER A 72 -24.25 29.88 -15.66
C SER A 72 -22.77 29.54 -15.47
N ASN A 73 -21.88 29.98 -16.36
CA ASN A 73 -20.43 29.71 -16.26
C ASN A 73 -19.84 30.12 -14.90
N GLN A 74 -20.35 31.19 -14.28
CA GLN A 74 -19.93 31.63 -12.93
C GLN A 74 -20.47 30.67 -11.85
N GLN A 75 -21.74 30.28 -11.92
CA GLN A 75 -22.33 29.33 -10.98
C GLN A 75 -21.77 27.90 -11.13
N GLN A 76 -21.37 27.49 -12.34
CA GLN A 76 -20.65 26.24 -12.56
C GLN A 76 -19.29 26.27 -11.85
N ARG A 77 -18.58 27.40 -11.88
CA ARG A 77 -17.33 27.59 -11.12
C ARG A 77 -17.60 27.58 -9.62
N ASP A 78 -18.62 28.30 -9.13
CA ASP A 78 -18.92 28.36 -7.70
C ASP A 78 -19.43 27.02 -7.14
N ILE A 79 -20.18 26.25 -7.94
CA ILE A 79 -20.59 24.88 -7.59
C ILE A 79 -19.41 23.91 -7.66
N ALA A 80 -18.50 24.06 -8.63
CA ALA A 80 -17.26 23.30 -8.64
C ALA A 80 -16.39 23.61 -7.41
N ILE A 81 -16.37 24.87 -6.94
CA ILE A 81 -15.67 25.29 -5.71
C ILE A 81 -16.38 24.74 -4.45
N SER A 82 -17.71 24.84 -4.39
CA SER A 82 -18.52 24.37 -3.24
C SER A 82 -18.57 22.85 -3.14
N LYS A 83 -18.80 22.13 -4.25
CA LYS A 83 -18.66 20.67 -4.30
C LYS A 83 -17.21 20.24 -4.11
N GLY A 84 -16.25 21.07 -4.51
CA GLY A 84 -14.84 20.99 -4.14
C GLY A 84 -14.60 20.92 -2.63
N MET A 85 -15.42 21.58 -1.81
CA MET A 85 -15.33 21.47 -0.33
C MET A 85 -15.80 20.11 0.21
N ASP A 86 -16.84 19.50 -0.35
CA ASP A 86 -17.24 18.13 0.02
C ASP A 86 -16.24 17.09 -0.53
N THR A 87 -15.69 17.34 -1.72
CA THR A 87 -14.58 16.54 -2.24
C THR A 87 -13.32 16.69 -1.41
N ASN A 88 -13.08 17.83 -0.76
CA ASN A 88 -11.94 18.01 0.15
C ASN A 88 -12.03 17.08 1.37
N ASN A 89 -13.23 16.81 1.89
CA ASN A 89 -13.41 15.87 3.00
C ASN A 89 -13.16 14.42 2.57
N LEU A 90 -13.72 13.98 1.43
CA LEU A 90 -13.44 12.66 0.85
C LEU A 90 -11.96 12.50 0.45
N THR A 91 -11.37 13.55 -0.14
CA THR A 91 -9.95 13.62 -0.46
C THR A 91 -9.09 13.50 0.79
N LYS A 92 -9.51 14.14 1.88
CA LYS A 92 -8.80 14.09 3.16
C LYS A 92 -8.85 12.67 3.74
N GLU A 93 -10.01 12.03 3.79
CA GLU A 93 -10.14 10.64 4.26
C GLU A 93 -9.30 9.67 3.41
N ILE A 94 -9.29 9.84 2.08
CA ILE A 94 -8.49 9.02 1.17
C ILE A 94 -7.00 9.28 1.37
N LYS A 95 -6.57 10.54 1.54
CA LYS A 95 -5.18 10.90 1.84
C LYS A 95 -4.73 10.35 3.19
N ASP A 96 -5.60 10.40 4.20
CA ASP A 96 -5.29 9.88 5.53
C ASP A 96 -5.18 8.35 5.49
N LYS A 97 -6.07 7.64 4.78
CA LYS A 97 -5.89 6.21 4.48
C LYS A 97 -4.61 5.89 3.71
N GLN A 98 -4.25 6.71 2.71
CA GLN A 98 -2.99 6.53 1.98
C GLN A 98 -1.77 6.67 2.91
N LYS A 99 -1.79 7.65 3.84
CA LYS A 99 -0.72 7.80 4.84
C LYS A 99 -0.65 6.61 5.78
N GLU A 100 -1.78 6.08 6.24
CA GLU A 100 -1.80 4.87 7.08
C GLU A 100 -1.19 3.67 6.34
N LEU A 101 -1.57 3.46 5.08
CA LEU A 101 -1.00 2.42 4.23
C LEU A 101 0.51 2.61 4.02
N ASP A 102 0.97 3.85 3.78
CA ASP A 102 2.39 4.16 3.61
C ASP A 102 3.19 3.93 4.91
N TYR A 103 2.61 4.22 6.08
CA TYR A 103 3.21 3.90 7.37
C TYR A 103 3.36 2.39 7.56
N GLU A 104 2.30 1.61 7.35
CA GLU A 104 2.33 0.14 7.49
C GLU A 104 3.34 -0.50 6.51
N ILE A 105 3.37 -0.03 5.25
CA ILE A 105 4.35 -0.47 4.24
C ILE A 105 5.78 -0.15 4.69
N ASN A 106 6.03 1.03 5.25
CA ASN A 106 7.37 1.43 5.67
C ASN A 106 7.85 0.65 6.89
N ASP A 107 6.98 0.34 7.85
CA ASP A 107 7.35 -0.50 8.99
C ASP A 107 7.59 -1.94 8.56
N LEU A 108 6.78 -2.50 7.66
CA LEU A 108 7.04 -3.81 7.06
C LEU A 108 8.37 -3.85 6.29
N LYS A 109 8.75 -2.77 5.58
CA LYS A 109 10.06 -2.68 4.92
C LYS A 109 11.21 -2.76 5.92
N LYS A 110 11.13 -2.03 7.05
CA LYS A 110 12.16 -2.08 8.10
C LYS A 110 12.32 -3.50 8.66
N ASP A 111 11.20 -4.16 8.93
CA ASP A 111 11.20 -5.54 9.40
C ASP A 111 11.86 -6.49 8.41
N LEU A 112 11.57 -6.33 7.11
CA LEU A 112 12.20 -7.15 6.07
C LEU A 112 13.71 -6.88 5.95
N ASP A 113 14.17 -5.66 6.17
CA ASP A 113 15.60 -5.34 6.18
C ASP A 113 16.33 -5.97 7.37
N ILE A 114 15.71 -5.97 8.56
CA ILE A 114 16.24 -6.68 9.74
C ILE A 114 16.32 -8.19 9.46
N LEU A 115 15.28 -8.79 8.88
CA LEU A 115 15.25 -10.21 8.55
C LEU A 115 16.32 -10.58 7.50
N LYS A 116 16.50 -9.76 6.46
CA LYS A 116 17.58 -9.92 5.47
C LYS A 116 18.97 -9.87 6.12
N PHE A 117 19.16 -8.95 7.08
CA PHE A 117 20.41 -8.86 7.84
C PHE A 117 20.67 -10.14 8.65
N LYS A 118 19.67 -10.63 9.39
CA LYS A 118 19.78 -11.90 10.14
C LYS A 118 20.12 -13.08 9.24
N GLN A 119 19.45 -13.20 8.08
CA GLN A 119 19.71 -14.27 7.12
C GLN A 119 21.15 -14.25 6.60
N ARG A 120 21.73 -13.07 6.34
CA ARG A 120 23.15 -12.93 5.97
C ARG A 120 24.08 -13.40 7.09
N GLY A 121 23.80 -13.01 8.34
CA GLY A 121 24.59 -13.43 9.50
C GLY A 121 24.61 -14.95 9.69
N ILE A 122 23.44 -15.58 9.56
CA ILE A 122 23.31 -17.05 9.62
C ILE A 122 24.11 -17.71 8.50
N ARG A 123 24.00 -17.20 7.26
CA ARG A 123 24.77 -17.73 6.12
C ARG A 123 26.28 -17.65 6.35
N MET A 124 26.78 -16.53 6.86
CA MET A 124 28.19 -16.38 7.21
C MET A 124 28.64 -17.38 8.30
N MET A 125 27.79 -17.65 9.31
CA MET A 125 28.09 -18.65 10.33
C MET A 125 28.15 -20.06 9.74
N VAL A 126 27.23 -20.42 8.85
CA VAL A 126 27.26 -21.71 8.14
C VAL A 126 28.54 -21.83 7.30
N ASP A 127 28.89 -20.82 6.51
CA ASP A 127 30.10 -20.82 5.69
C ASP A 127 31.38 -20.97 6.54
N LEU A 128 31.44 -20.34 7.71
CA LEU A 128 32.57 -20.47 8.64
C LEU A 128 32.69 -21.86 9.27
N ILE A 129 31.57 -22.50 9.59
CA ILE A 129 31.55 -23.87 10.13
C ILE A 129 31.99 -24.84 9.03
N SER A 130 31.41 -24.74 7.84
CA SER A 130 31.74 -25.62 6.70
C SER A 130 33.20 -25.50 6.25
N ASN A 131 33.81 -24.32 6.34
CA ASN A 131 35.23 -24.14 6.01
C ASN A 131 36.18 -24.59 7.13
N LYS A 132 35.72 -24.69 8.39
CA LYS A 132 36.52 -25.21 9.51
C LYS A 132 36.58 -26.73 9.57
N GLU A 133 35.69 -27.45 8.88
CA GLU A 133 35.74 -28.92 8.77
C GLU A 133 36.76 -29.41 7.72
N VAL A 134 37.46 -28.51 7.04
CA VAL A 134 38.46 -28.83 5.99
C VAL A 134 39.91 -28.84 6.51
N PHE A 135 40.15 -28.60 7.82
CA PHE A 135 41.49 -28.66 8.43
C PHE A 135 41.55 -29.62 9.62
#